data_AF-A0AA37BMN1-F1
#
_entry.id   AF-A0AA37BMN1-F1
#
_cell.length_a   1.000
_cell.length_b   1.000
_cell.length_c   1.000
_cell.angle_alpha   90.00
_cell.angle_beta   90.00
_cell.angle_gamma   90.00
#
_symmetry.space_group_name_H-M   'P 1'
#
loop_
_entity.id
_entity.type
_entity.pdbx_description
1 polymer ?
#
loop_
_entity_poly.entity_id
_entity_poly.type
_entity_poly.pdbx_seq_one_letter_code
_entity_poly.pdbx_strand_id
1 'polypeptide(L)'
;MIPTDISGREIVEGLMLWPATGPGPHQMVVLTYRPDRPYEVRLTFLSPHLVAVATVVCAREVLIDGLLASDADADPEIDADGPVLVGNRLIQVGRGPSPDRVLLRVCAGGAWLDFHADRARLQAVVDDTLQLVSMGRERDLLDVDGAIAAIFSEVTP
;
A
#
# COMPACT_ATOMS: atom_id res chain seq x y z
N MET A 1 -24.91 -18.94 2.40
CA MET A 1 -24.10 -17.71 2.49
C MET A 1 -23.81 -17.31 1.04
N ILE A 2 -24.39 -16.22 0.56
CA ILE A 2 -24.26 -15.82 -0.85
C ILE A 2 -22.84 -15.25 -1.01
N PRO A 3 -22.01 -15.76 -1.95
CA PRO A 3 -20.73 -15.14 -2.23
C PRO A 3 -21.03 -13.74 -2.75
N THR A 4 -20.65 -12.73 -1.99
CA THR A 4 -20.67 -11.36 -2.49
C THR A 4 -19.60 -11.30 -3.56
N ASP A 5 -19.98 -10.99 -4.79
CA ASP A 5 -19.07 -10.85 -5.91
C ASP A 5 -18.12 -9.67 -5.62
N ILE A 6 -16.92 -10.00 -5.13
CA ILE A 6 -15.85 -9.03 -4.80
C ILE A 6 -14.97 -8.77 -6.03
N SER A 7 -15.19 -9.50 -7.14
CA SER A 7 -14.32 -9.61 -8.33
C SER A 7 -14.14 -8.32 -9.13
N GLY A 8 -14.70 -7.19 -8.69
CA GLY A 8 -14.61 -5.90 -9.39
C GLY A 8 -14.45 -4.67 -8.50
N ARG A 9 -14.31 -4.83 -7.17
CA ARG A 9 -14.09 -3.70 -6.26
C ARG A 9 -12.61 -3.46 -6.03
N GLU A 10 -12.00 -2.70 -6.93
CA GLU A 10 -10.67 -2.13 -6.76
C GLU A 10 -10.78 -0.81 -5.97
N ILE A 11 -9.86 -0.59 -5.03
CA ILE A 11 -9.68 0.72 -4.41
C ILE A 11 -8.62 1.47 -5.21
N VAL A 12 -8.95 2.68 -5.64
CA VAL A 12 -8.03 3.60 -6.33
C VAL A 12 -8.10 4.95 -5.64
N GLU A 13 -7.02 5.36 -4.99
CA GLU A 13 -6.94 6.62 -4.28
C GLU A 13 -5.76 7.47 -4.75
N GLY A 14 -6.02 8.74 -5.07
CA GLY A 14 -5.00 9.72 -5.43
C GLY A 14 -4.45 10.41 -4.19
N LEU A 15 -3.18 10.21 -3.89
CA LEU A 15 -2.47 10.85 -2.77
C LEU A 15 -1.47 11.89 -3.27
N MET A 16 -1.30 12.95 -2.48
CA MET A 16 -0.25 13.94 -2.66
C MET A 16 0.83 13.70 -1.62
N LEU A 17 2.09 13.67 -2.05
CA LEU A 17 3.25 13.44 -1.22
C LEU A 17 4.13 14.69 -1.18
N TRP A 18 4.58 15.09 0.00
CA TRP A 18 5.44 16.25 0.22
C TRP A 18 6.87 15.79 0.50
N PRO A 19 7.91 16.31 -0.16
CA PRO A 19 9.29 15.93 0.15
C PRO A 19 9.65 16.22 1.61
N ALA A 20 10.30 15.28 2.29
CA ALA A 20 10.72 15.46 3.68
C ALA A 20 12.01 16.31 3.81
N THR A 21 12.82 16.37 2.76
CA THR A 21 14.15 16.99 2.77
C THR A 21 14.16 18.50 2.45
N GLY A 22 12.98 19.14 2.29
CA GLY A 22 12.88 20.58 2.08
C GLY A 22 11.83 20.98 1.02
N PRO A 23 11.86 22.24 0.55
CA PRO A 23 10.91 22.75 -0.44
C PRO A 23 11.19 22.14 -1.83
N GLY A 24 10.66 20.95 -2.07
CA GLY A 24 10.64 20.31 -3.38
C GLY A 24 9.23 20.23 -3.97
N PRO A 25 9.10 19.88 -5.26
CA PRO A 25 7.78 19.67 -5.87
C PRO A 25 7.04 18.53 -5.17
N HIS A 26 5.72 18.71 -4.99
CA HIS A 26 4.87 17.63 -4.51
C HIS A 26 4.85 16.49 -5.54
N GLN A 27 4.78 15.26 -5.04
CA GLN A 27 4.74 14.06 -5.83
C GLN A 27 3.33 13.48 -5.79
N MET A 28 2.67 13.37 -6.95
CA MET A 28 1.37 12.69 -7.06
C MET A 28 1.60 11.18 -7.09
N VAL A 29 0.82 10.44 -6.32
CA VAL A 29 0.85 8.97 -6.31
C VAL A 29 -0.57 8.44 -6.34
N VAL A 30 -0.80 7.36 -7.08
CA VAL A 30 -2.05 6.61 -7.05
C VAL A 30 -1.80 5.35 -6.25
N LEU A 31 -2.58 5.17 -5.18
CA LEU A 31 -2.62 3.94 -4.41
C LEU A 31 -3.72 3.05 -4.98
N THR A 32 -3.37 1.80 -5.27
CA THR A 32 -4.30 0.80 -5.78
C THR A 32 -4.25 -0.46 -4.93
N TYR A 33 -5.42 -0.96 -4.55
CA TYR A 33 -5.60 -2.24 -3.85
C TYR A 33 -6.63 -3.09 -4.58
N ARG A 34 -6.31 -4.37 -4.76
CA ARG A 34 -7.21 -5.32 -5.41
C ARG A 34 -7.44 -6.55 -4.51
N PRO A 35 -8.70 -6.97 -4.30
CA PRO A 35 -9.02 -8.14 -3.46
C PRO A 35 -8.45 -9.48 -3.96
N ASP A 36 -8.21 -9.63 -5.27
CA ASP A 36 -7.56 -10.81 -5.87
C ASP A 36 -6.05 -10.89 -5.56
N ARG A 37 -5.49 -9.81 -5.02
CA ARG A 37 -4.13 -9.75 -4.46
C ARG A 37 -4.18 -9.15 -3.08
N PRO A 38 -4.78 -9.85 -2.11
CA PRO A 38 -5.23 -9.25 -0.86
C PRO A 38 -4.10 -8.77 0.06
N TYR A 39 -2.86 -9.22 -0.21
CA TYR A 39 -1.66 -8.80 0.50
C TYR A 39 -0.93 -7.63 -0.15
N GLU A 40 -1.25 -7.25 -1.39
CA GLU A 40 -0.51 -6.25 -2.16
C GLU A 40 -1.21 -4.89 -2.17
N VAL A 41 -0.45 -3.82 -1.92
CA VAL A 41 -0.84 -2.45 -2.25
C VAL A 41 0.17 -1.90 -3.26
N ARG A 42 -0.35 -1.23 -4.29
CA ARG A 42 0.46 -0.64 -5.36
C ARG A 42 0.46 0.88 -5.25
N LEU A 43 1.64 1.48 -5.31
CA LEU A 43 1.86 2.92 -5.38
C LEU A 43 2.43 3.29 -6.75
N THR A 44 1.65 3.96 -7.57
CA THR A 44 2.08 4.46 -8.89
C THR A 44 2.35 5.96 -8.82
N PHE A 45 3.61 6.32 -8.93
CA PHE A 45 4.10 7.69 -8.94
C PHE A 45 3.87 8.29 -10.31
N LEU A 46 3.31 9.49 -10.35
CA LEU A 46 2.96 10.20 -11.58
C LEU A 46 3.88 11.41 -11.80
N SER A 47 4.25 11.66 -13.06
CA SER A 47 4.85 12.94 -13.45
C SER A 47 3.83 14.08 -13.32
N PRO A 48 4.27 15.35 -13.42
CA PRO A 48 3.36 16.50 -13.52
C PRO A 48 2.36 16.42 -14.68
N HIS A 49 2.64 15.60 -15.71
CA HIS A 49 1.75 15.35 -16.85
C HIS A 49 0.88 14.10 -16.69
N LEU A 50 0.75 13.58 -15.46
CA LEU A 50 -0.05 12.40 -15.12
C LEU A 50 0.41 11.11 -15.82
N VAL A 51 1.68 11.03 -16.20
CA VAL A 51 2.29 9.82 -16.76
C VAL A 51 2.94 9.03 -15.64
N ALA A 52 2.69 7.71 -15.58
CA ALA A 52 3.35 6.85 -14.60
C ALA A 52 4.88 6.85 -14.80
N VAL A 53 5.62 7.22 -13.76
CA VAL A 53 7.10 7.25 -13.76
C VAL A 53 7.71 6.10 -12.97
N ALA A 54 7.02 5.63 -11.94
CA ALA A 54 7.43 4.49 -11.14
C ALA A 54 6.21 3.80 -10.53
N THR A 55 6.28 2.49 -10.35
CA THR A 55 5.27 1.73 -9.61
C THR A 55 5.94 0.83 -8.59
N VAL A 56 5.61 1.04 -7.32
CA VAL A 56 6.10 0.25 -6.20
C VAL A 56 4.97 -0.63 -5.70
N VAL A 57 5.26 -1.88 -5.35
CA VAL A 57 4.31 -2.77 -4.68
C VAL A 57 4.85 -3.02 -3.29
N CYS A 58 4.00 -2.90 -2.27
CA CYS A 58 4.32 -3.25 -0.89
C CYS A 58 3.24 -4.15 -0.30
N ALA A 59 3.56 -4.78 0.83
CA ALA A 59 2.59 -5.53 1.60
C ALA A 59 1.61 -4.53 2.22
N ARG A 60 0.33 -4.87 2.23
CA ARG A 60 -0.71 -4.09 2.89
C ARG A 60 -0.40 -3.85 4.37
N GLU A 61 0.12 -4.87 5.04
CA GLU A 61 0.53 -4.84 6.45
C GLU A 61 1.55 -3.74 6.73
N VAL A 62 2.47 -3.44 5.81
CA VAL A 62 3.46 -2.35 5.98
C VAL A 62 2.78 -0.99 6.19
N LEU A 63 1.65 -0.74 5.51
CA LEU A 63 0.90 0.51 5.70
C LEU A 63 0.16 0.51 7.04
N ILE A 64 -0.41 -0.63 7.43
CA ILE A 64 -1.13 -0.80 8.69
C ILE A 64 -0.17 -0.61 9.86
N ASP A 65 0.93 -1.36 9.88
CA ASP A 65 1.91 -1.37 10.96
C ASP A 65 2.56 0.00 11.11
N GLY A 66 2.93 0.66 10.01
CA GLY A 66 3.53 1.98 10.11
C GLY A 66 2.54 3.08 10.53
N LEU A 67 1.25 2.95 10.20
CA LEU A 67 0.21 3.82 10.76
C LEU A 67 0.09 3.61 12.27
N LEU A 68 0.02 2.36 12.73
CA LEU A 68 -0.05 2.03 14.16
C LEU A 68 1.21 2.50 14.93
N ALA A 69 2.40 2.23 14.38
CA ALA A 69 3.66 2.64 14.99
C ALA A 69 3.79 4.16 15.07
N SER A 70 3.26 4.89 14.09
CA SER A 70 3.26 6.35 14.14
C SER A 70 2.31 6.98 15.16
N ASP A 71 1.39 6.21 15.75
CA ASP A 71 0.57 6.62 16.91
C ASP A 71 1.25 6.32 18.25
N ALA A 72 2.19 5.37 18.27
CA ALA A 72 2.96 5.10 19.49
C ALA A 72 3.87 6.30 19.79
N ASP A 73 3.91 6.73 21.06
CA ASP A 73 4.89 7.71 21.57
C ASP A 73 6.34 7.16 21.60
N ALA A 74 6.62 6.14 20.79
CA ALA A 74 7.96 5.65 20.54
C ALA A 74 8.71 6.65 19.65
N ASP A 75 10.02 6.77 19.87
CA ASP A 75 10.93 7.49 19.00
C ASP A 75 10.74 6.99 17.55
N PRO A 76 10.84 7.83 16.51
CA PRO A 76 10.71 7.44 15.11
C PRO A 76 11.93 6.66 14.63
N GLU A 77 12.50 5.80 15.47
CA GLU A 77 13.30 4.70 14.99
C GLU A 77 12.33 3.81 14.23
N ILE A 78 12.34 3.97 12.90
CA ILE A 78 11.89 2.95 11.98
C ILE A 78 12.43 1.64 12.54
N ASP A 79 11.52 0.80 13.04
CA ASP A 79 11.88 -0.37 13.83
C ASP A 79 13.02 -1.11 13.14
N ALA A 80 14.00 -1.57 13.94
CA ALA A 80 15.16 -2.31 13.48
C ALA A 80 14.79 -3.63 12.76
N ASP A 81 13.50 -3.96 12.71
CA ASP A 81 12.89 -4.84 11.72
C ASP A 81 12.98 -4.18 10.34
N GLY A 82 14.14 -4.37 9.71
CA GLY A 82 14.56 -3.72 8.48
C GLY A 82 13.51 -3.72 7.35
N PRO A 83 13.72 -2.87 6.34
CA PRO A 83 12.74 -2.60 5.30
C PRO A 83 12.15 -3.88 4.69
N VAL A 84 10.82 -4.01 4.74
CA VAL A 84 10.12 -5.19 4.21
C VAL A 84 10.29 -5.25 2.70
N LEU A 85 11.01 -6.27 2.25
CA LEU A 85 11.25 -6.60 0.85
C LEU A 85 9.94 -7.04 0.19
N VAL A 86 9.39 -6.18 -0.68
CA VAL A 86 8.32 -6.57 -1.60
C VAL A 86 8.81 -6.38 -3.03
N GLY A 87 9.31 -7.46 -3.61
CA GLY A 87 9.98 -7.43 -4.91
C GLY A 87 11.37 -6.79 -4.83
N ASN A 88 11.63 -5.75 -5.63
CA ASN A 88 12.92 -5.03 -5.71
C ASN A 88 12.88 -3.60 -5.15
N ARG A 89 11.81 -3.24 -4.44
CA ARG A 89 11.59 -1.90 -3.90
C ARG A 89 11.05 -2.02 -2.48
N LEU A 90 11.41 -1.03 -1.67
CA LEU A 90 11.18 -1.05 -0.23
C LEU A 90 10.31 0.14 0.13
N ILE A 91 9.26 -0.07 0.91
CA ILE A 91 8.46 0.99 1.50
C ILE A 91 8.55 0.84 3.01
N GLN A 92 8.74 1.95 3.70
CA GLN A 92 8.63 2.07 5.14
C GLN A 92 7.66 3.20 5.45
N VAL A 93 6.81 2.99 6.45
CA VAL A 93 5.87 3.99 6.94
C VAL A 93 6.20 4.23 8.41
N GLY A 94 6.30 5.50 8.80
CA GLY A 94 6.63 5.89 10.16
C GLY A 94 6.06 7.25 10.54
N ARG A 95 6.47 7.76 11.70
CA ARG A 95 5.98 9.02 12.25
C ARG A 95 6.41 10.21 11.39
N GLY A 96 5.44 11.07 11.05
CA GLY A 96 5.70 12.34 10.39
C GLY A 96 6.01 13.47 11.37
N PRO A 97 6.28 14.68 10.86
CA PRO A 97 6.64 15.86 11.68
C PRO A 97 5.48 16.41 12.51
N SER A 98 4.25 15.94 12.28
CA SER A 98 3.04 16.34 12.98
C SER A 98 2.06 15.16 13.06
N PRO A 99 1.10 15.15 13.99
CA PRO A 99 0.10 14.09 14.11
C PRO A 99 -0.69 13.83 12.82
N ASP A 100 -0.93 14.86 12.00
CA ASP A 100 -1.69 14.73 10.75
C ASP A 100 -0.85 14.18 9.58
N ARG A 101 0.44 13.86 9.82
CA ARG A 101 1.39 13.46 8.78
C ARG A 101 2.08 12.15 9.14
N VAL A 102 2.31 11.33 8.13
CA VAL A 102 3.16 10.13 8.22
C VAL A 102 4.37 10.28 7.30
N LEU A 103 5.49 9.70 7.68
CA LEU A 103 6.68 9.58 6.84
C LEU A 103 6.57 8.30 6.00
N LEU A 104 6.55 8.45 4.68
CA LEU A 104 6.68 7.38 3.70
C LEU A 104 8.09 7.43 3.12
N ARG A 105 8.88 6.40 3.39
CA ARG A 105 10.22 6.22 2.84
C ARG A 105 10.18 5.15 1.76
N VAL A 106 10.58 5.50 0.55
CA VAL A 106 10.43 4.68 -0.66
C VAL A 106 11.79 4.48 -1.32
N CYS A 107 12.21 3.23 -1.49
CA CYS A 107 13.43 2.89 -2.23
C CYS A 107 13.11 2.73 -3.71
N ALA A 108 13.66 3.62 -4.53
CA ALA A 108 13.54 3.59 -5.98
C ALA A 108 14.94 3.66 -6.62
N GLY A 109 15.30 2.65 -7.41
CA GLY A 109 16.60 2.62 -8.10
C GLY A 109 17.81 2.57 -7.15
N GLY A 110 17.64 2.01 -5.94
CA GLY A 110 18.70 1.92 -4.92
C GLY A 110 18.87 3.18 -4.06
N ALA A 111 18.09 4.23 -4.32
CA ALA A 111 18.05 5.44 -3.50
C ALA A 111 16.76 5.51 -2.68
N TRP A 112 16.89 5.96 -1.43
CA TRP A 112 15.76 6.24 -0.56
C TRP A 112 15.23 7.65 -0.79
N LEU A 113 13.91 7.75 -0.94
CA LEU A 113 13.19 9.00 -1.06
C LEU A 113 12.19 9.10 0.10
N ASP A 114 12.27 10.20 0.82
CA ASP A 114 11.45 10.44 2.01
C ASP A 114 10.34 11.44 1.68
N PHE A 115 9.11 11.05 1.96
CA PHE A 115 7.91 11.85 1.70
C PHE A 115 7.04 11.93 2.95
N HIS A 116 6.38 13.05 3.17
CA HIS A 116 5.24 13.14 4.06
C HIS A 116 3.95 12.86 3.29
N ALA A 117 3.04 12.11 3.90
CA ALA A 117 1.69 11.90 3.40
C ALA A 117 0.67 12.40 4.42
N ASP A 118 -0.56 12.64 3.97
CA ASP A 118 -1.69 12.91 4.85
C ASP A 118 -2.08 11.62 5.59
N ARG A 119 -2.05 11.66 6.92
CA ARG A 119 -2.34 10.49 7.77
C ARG A 119 -3.79 10.04 7.59
N ALA A 120 -4.74 10.97 7.68
CA ALA A 120 -6.16 10.66 7.65
C ALA A 120 -6.56 9.99 6.33
N ARG A 121 -6.02 10.45 5.20
CA ARG A 121 -6.26 9.83 3.89
C ARG A 121 -5.64 8.44 3.78
N LEU A 122 -4.42 8.25 4.28
CA LEU A 122 -3.80 6.92 4.25
C LEU A 122 -4.57 5.93 5.15
N GLN A 123 -5.02 6.38 6.33
CA GLN A 123 -5.84 5.59 7.24
C GLN A 123 -7.18 5.20 6.57
N ALA A 124 -7.88 6.14 5.94
CA ALA A 124 -9.14 5.85 5.26
C ALA A 124 -8.98 4.76 4.19
N VAL A 125 -7.91 4.82 3.40
CA VAL A 125 -7.61 3.77 2.41
C VAL A 125 -7.36 2.42 3.08
N VAL A 126 -6.59 2.39 4.15
CA VAL A 126 -6.34 1.15 4.91
C VAL A 126 -7.65 0.58 5.45
N ASP A 127 -8.50 1.41 6.05
CA ASP A 127 -9.80 0.99 6.56
C ASP A 127 -10.68 0.41 5.43
N ASP A 128 -10.69 1.04 4.26
CA ASP A 128 -11.40 0.54 3.08
C ASP A 128 -10.84 -0.82 2.63
N THR A 129 -9.51 -1.01 2.64
CA THR A 129 -8.92 -2.31 2.30
C THR A 129 -9.33 -3.41 3.29
N LEU A 130 -9.46 -3.06 4.58
CA LEU A 130 -9.85 -4.00 5.65
C LEU A 130 -11.35 -4.33 5.60
N GLN A 131 -12.17 -3.40 5.13
CA GLN A 131 -13.58 -3.65 4.86
C GLN A 131 -13.77 -4.60 3.67
N LEU A 132 -12.93 -4.47 2.63
CA LEU A 132 -12.94 -5.39 1.49
C LEU A 132 -12.41 -6.78 1.86
N VAL A 133 -11.28 -6.83 2.56
CA VAL A 133 -10.63 -8.07 3.00
C VAL A 133 -10.10 -7.88 4.42
N SER A 134 -10.82 -8.40 5.41
CA SER A 134 -10.39 -8.32 6.80
C SER A 134 -9.08 -9.07 7.05
N MET A 135 -8.30 -8.64 8.05
CA MET A 135 -7.06 -9.31 8.45
C MET A 135 -7.31 -10.79 8.76
N GLY A 136 -6.43 -11.66 8.28
CA GLY A 136 -6.48 -13.12 8.47
C GLY A 136 -7.43 -13.85 7.51
N ARG A 137 -8.22 -13.14 6.69
CA ARG A 137 -9.13 -13.72 5.70
C ARG A 137 -8.59 -13.70 4.28
N GLU A 138 -7.36 -13.24 4.10
CA GLU A 138 -6.72 -13.16 2.79
C GLU A 138 -6.53 -14.55 2.16
N ARG A 139 -6.32 -15.60 2.97
CA ARG A 139 -6.21 -16.99 2.50
C ARG A 139 -7.51 -17.52 1.89
N ASP A 140 -8.65 -17.15 2.46
CA ASP A 140 -9.97 -17.56 1.97
C ASP A 140 -10.17 -17.15 0.49
N LEU A 141 -9.58 -16.02 0.07
CA LEU A 141 -9.70 -15.50 -1.29
C LEU A 141 -8.72 -16.18 -2.26
N LEU A 142 -7.49 -16.45 -1.81
CA LEU A 142 -6.51 -17.20 -2.62
C LEU A 142 -6.98 -18.63 -2.91
N ASP A 143 -7.64 -19.28 -1.95
CA ASP A 143 -8.17 -20.63 -2.13
C ASP A 143 -9.32 -20.66 -3.15
N VAL A 144 -10.13 -19.61 -3.22
CA VAL A 144 -11.19 -19.45 -4.24
C VAL A 144 -10.57 -19.28 -5.63
N ASP A 145 -9.56 -18.42 -5.77
CA ASP A 145 -8.86 -18.25 -7.06
C ASP A 145 -8.18 -19.54 -7.52
N GLY A 146 -7.58 -20.29 -6.59
CA GLY A 146 -7.03 -21.62 -6.85
C GLY A 146 -8.08 -22.62 -7.33
N ALA A 147 -9.25 -22.64 -6.67
CA ALA A 147 -10.37 -23.50 -7.07
C ALA A 147 -10.95 -23.10 -8.44
N ILE A 148 -11.06 -21.81 -8.72
CA ILE A 148 -11.52 -21.28 -10.00
C ILE A 148 -10.53 -21.64 -11.12
N ALA A 149 -9.22 -21.45 -10.89
CA ALA A 149 -8.18 -21.80 -11.85
C ALA A 149 -8.19 -23.30 -12.17
N ALA A 150 -8.39 -24.16 -11.16
CA ALA A 150 -8.52 -25.60 -11.35
C ALA A 150 -9.71 -25.95 -12.26
N ILE A 151 -10.88 -25.33 -12.04
CA ILE A 151 -12.08 -25.55 -12.88
C ILE A 151 -11.82 -25.11 -14.33
N PHE A 152 -11.19 -23.96 -14.56
CA PHE A 152 -10.91 -23.49 -15.93
C PHE A 152 -9.83 -24.31 -16.66
N SER A 153 -8.92 -24.95 -15.92
CA SER A 153 -7.93 -25.87 -16.50
C SER A 153 -8.54 -27.20 -16.97
N GLU A 154 -9.67 -27.62 -16.41
CA GLU A 154 -10.39 -28.84 -16.84
C GLU A 154 -11.29 -28.60 -18.07
N VAL A 155 -11.67 -27.35 -18.35
CA VAL A 155 -12.61 -27.00 -19.44
C VAL A 155 -11.91 -26.60 -20.74
N THR A 156 -10.58 -26.44 -20.73
CA THR A 156 -9.80 -26.06 -21.92
C THR A 156 -8.86 -27.21 -22.33
N PRO A 157 -9.24 -28.06 -23.32
CA PRO A 157 -8.36 -29.08 -23.89
C PRO A 157 -7.26 -28.51 -24.81
#